data_AF-A0A417CK31-F1
#
_entry.id   AF-A0A417CK31-F1
#
_cell.length_a   1.000
_cell.length_b   1.000
_cell.length_c   1.000
_cell.angle_alpha   90.00
_cell.angle_beta   90.00
_cell.angle_gamma   90.00
#
_symmetry.space_group_name_H-M   'P 1'
#
loop_
_entity.id
_entity.type
_entity.pdbx_description
1 polymer ?
#
loop_
_entity_poly.entity_id
_entity_poly.type
_entity_poly.pdbx_seq_one_letter_code
_entity_poly.pdbx_strand_id
1 'polypeptide(L)'
;MMKIATKEFIRDYMNINDISTELREIVSIYSTIDMTDYLVAIKKFYNLLDYTYLKDGIMLYIYNDYILTFDFKFKEIKDIYDYAKENQLFHVCNYLADFLTSYHYSLESNTYKQSQNYDCIKKEFYKFFDRKEFYGDGMYLEHSYDYYKDFIACKNFEYDHNFFCDRLYKLYNKNNIHPRYNELFEYILNNDNLLLKIIEFDPNCKQNASIYNTNIIDGFKETNINGYHYDAIINLTLKMYYKDILDENSFITVCNNLIKSVNKITEMMNNEIKNTVLFISDVDQILNYLNQIKRCQRYYDIYKLTIEKCIKTLLYCKRRYLKSDSVNCGLEKFQYEFNPNSDEIERIKEDLSNNLQTIFLYLKVDFDQMLTIAIKTFSESPVPMLVQYVCLDSEQGTYMNWDNDFDSSFSKYYHEKGIQIVESLSDELDNVYHGNYYYLMLRHLSTTFTFSGSIIATTFKKFLDDNLEEYICKNFLEETDLVFQNDYVLCCYLIICIEQLICEQIENIQLKCNFQNMSANIENLFDYCKDNKLSRDIYMFVYYVLYERYGLNYRNNFMHGNFIHKKNLTVELLYLFSCLIGLFVVGDKDEKKN
;
A
#
# COMPACT_ATOMS: atom_id res chain seq x y z
N MET A 1 -4.73 -6.99 7.84
CA MET A 1 -4.03 -7.98 7.00
C MET A 1 -2.95 -8.62 7.84
N MET A 2 -2.88 -9.96 7.87
CA MET A 2 -1.90 -10.69 8.68
C MET A 2 -0.50 -10.54 8.07
N LYS A 3 0.49 -10.08 8.85
CA LYS A 3 1.89 -9.97 8.38
C LYS A 3 2.47 -11.32 7.95
N ILE A 4 3.42 -11.30 7.02
CA ILE A 4 4.15 -12.48 6.51
C ILE A 4 4.74 -13.31 7.64
N ALA A 5 5.42 -12.67 8.59
CA ALA A 5 6.00 -13.37 9.74
C ALA A 5 4.96 -14.16 10.56
N THR A 6 3.72 -13.68 10.65
CA THR A 6 2.63 -14.40 11.32
C THR A 6 2.09 -15.56 10.46
N LYS A 7 2.04 -15.39 9.14
CA LYS A 7 1.75 -16.48 8.20
C LYS A 7 2.79 -17.60 8.30
N GLU A 8 4.07 -17.25 8.27
CA GLU A 8 5.18 -18.20 8.43
C GLU A 8 5.13 -18.92 9.78
N PHE A 9 4.88 -18.20 10.88
CA PHE A 9 4.66 -18.84 12.18
C PHE A 9 3.53 -19.87 12.13
N ILE A 10 2.35 -19.51 11.58
CA ILE A 10 1.20 -20.43 11.50
C ILE A 10 1.52 -21.64 10.62
N ARG A 11 2.22 -21.42 9.50
CA ARG A 11 2.66 -22.46 8.58
C ARG A 11 3.58 -23.46 9.29
N ASP A 12 4.59 -22.96 9.99
CA ASP A 12 5.56 -23.77 10.71
C ASP A 12 4.90 -24.46 11.92
N TYR A 13 4.02 -23.74 12.63
CA TYR A 13 3.24 -24.27 13.75
C TYR A 13 2.32 -25.41 13.32
N MET A 14 1.79 -25.38 12.09
CA MET A 14 1.00 -26.46 11.50
C MET A 14 1.83 -27.50 10.72
N ASN A 15 3.17 -27.40 10.73
CA ASN A 15 4.10 -28.29 10.01
C ASN A 15 3.86 -28.36 8.49
N ILE A 16 3.63 -27.22 7.84
CA ILE A 16 3.37 -27.14 6.40
C ILE A 16 4.66 -26.79 5.63
N ASN A 17 5.26 -27.78 4.98
CA ASN A 17 6.58 -27.61 4.32
C ASN A 17 6.55 -27.05 2.88
N ASP A 18 5.39 -26.99 2.20
CA ASP A 18 5.27 -26.50 0.80
C ASP A 18 3.83 -26.05 0.48
N ILE A 19 3.66 -24.90 -0.19
CA ILE A 19 2.38 -24.22 -0.49
C ILE A 19 1.99 -24.36 -1.98
N SER A 20 2.69 -25.17 -2.78
CA SER A 20 2.53 -25.33 -4.25
C SER A 20 1.17 -25.83 -4.79
N THR A 21 0.05 -25.64 -4.11
CA THR A 21 -1.28 -26.06 -4.54
C THR A 21 -2.22 -24.88 -4.81
N GLU A 22 -2.47 -24.59 -6.10
CA GLU A 22 -3.53 -23.69 -6.60
C GLU A 22 -4.94 -24.30 -6.44
N LEU A 23 -5.32 -24.68 -5.21
CA LEU A 23 -6.62 -25.35 -4.99
C LEU A 23 -7.46 -24.59 -3.97
N ARG A 24 -8.62 -24.10 -4.43
CA ARG A 24 -9.58 -23.30 -3.65
C ARG A 24 -10.54 -24.12 -2.77
N GLU A 25 -10.54 -25.45 -2.89
CA GLU A 25 -11.55 -26.31 -2.23
C GLU A 25 -10.96 -27.23 -1.16
N ILE A 26 -11.43 -27.12 0.08
CA ILE A 26 -11.15 -28.07 1.18
C ILE A 26 -11.67 -29.46 0.81
N VAL A 27 -10.88 -30.50 1.06
CA VAL A 27 -11.27 -31.92 0.86
C VAL A 27 -11.82 -32.48 2.16
N SER A 28 -12.90 -33.26 2.10
CA SER A 28 -13.42 -33.98 3.27
C SER A 28 -12.43 -35.06 3.73
N ILE A 29 -12.19 -35.15 5.04
CA ILE A 29 -11.34 -36.17 5.66
C ILE A 29 -12.22 -37.25 6.28
N TYR A 30 -11.90 -38.51 6.02
CA TYR A 30 -12.60 -39.67 6.61
C TYR A 30 -11.60 -40.47 7.45
N SER A 31 -12.09 -41.24 8.43
CA SER A 31 -11.26 -42.01 9.38
C SER A 31 -10.36 -43.08 8.74
N THR A 32 -10.52 -43.35 7.44
CA THR A 32 -9.74 -44.32 6.66
C THR A 32 -8.71 -43.67 5.73
N ILE A 33 -8.59 -42.34 5.74
CA ILE A 33 -7.72 -41.56 4.86
C ILE A 33 -6.29 -41.50 5.42
N ASP A 34 -5.29 -41.52 4.54
CA ASP A 34 -3.88 -41.48 4.92
C ASP A 34 -3.41 -40.07 5.36
N MET A 35 -2.22 -39.99 5.95
CA MET A 35 -1.64 -38.72 6.40
C MET A 35 -1.37 -37.74 5.23
N THR A 36 -1.18 -38.24 4.01
CA THR A 36 -0.91 -37.44 2.81
C THR A 36 -2.10 -36.57 2.45
N ASP A 37 -3.28 -37.16 2.41
CA ASP A 37 -4.54 -36.48 2.11
C ASP A 37 -4.92 -35.48 3.22
N TYR A 38 -4.64 -35.80 4.49
CA TYR A 38 -4.79 -34.85 5.60
C TYR A 38 -3.87 -33.63 5.43
N LEU A 39 -2.60 -33.83 5.07
CA LEU A 39 -1.67 -32.73 4.80
C LEU A 39 -2.16 -31.84 3.64
N VAL A 40 -2.78 -32.44 2.61
CA VAL A 40 -3.41 -31.68 1.51
C VAL A 40 -4.57 -30.85 2.02
N ALA A 41 -5.45 -31.40 2.87
CA ALA A 41 -6.57 -30.66 3.44
C ALA A 41 -6.12 -29.51 4.36
N ILE A 42 -5.08 -29.72 5.18
CA ILE A 42 -4.49 -28.67 6.02
C ILE A 42 -3.83 -27.57 5.20
N LYS A 43 -3.11 -27.89 4.12
CA LYS A 43 -2.56 -26.90 3.18
C LYS A 43 -3.68 -26.03 2.58
N LYS A 44 -4.77 -26.67 2.16
CA LYS A 44 -5.95 -25.98 1.62
C LYS A 44 -6.61 -25.08 2.67
N PHE A 45 -6.73 -25.55 3.90
CA PHE A 45 -7.23 -24.73 5.01
C PHE A 45 -6.30 -23.54 5.29
N TYR A 46 -4.98 -23.74 5.30
CA TYR A 46 -3.99 -22.68 5.46
C TYR A 46 -4.12 -21.60 4.36
N ASN A 47 -4.31 -22.00 3.10
CA ASN A 47 -4.52 -21.06 2.00
C ASN A 47 -5.81 -20.22 2.16
N LEU A 48 -6.82 -20.69 2.90
CA LEU A 48 -8.00 -19.88 3.20
C LEU A 48 -7.69 -18.72 4.16
N LEU A 49 -6.64 -18.84 4.96
CA LEU A 49 -6.20 -17.76 5.85
C LEU A 49 -5.70 -16.54 5.08
N ASP A 50 -5.20 -16.72 3.85
CA ASP A 50 -4.76 -15.62 2.98
C ASP A 50 -5.89 -14.68 2.57
N TYR A 51 -7.13 -15.10 2.76
CA TYR A 51 -8.31 -14.35 2.40
C TYR A 51 -9.04 -13.77 3.59
N THR A 52 -8.59 -14.02 4.82
CA THR A 52 -9.35 -13.67 6.02
C THR A 52 -8.53 -12.90 7.05
N TYR A 53 -9.19 -12.02 7.79
CA TYR A 53 -8.60 -11.40 8.97
C TYR A 53 -9.69 -11.10 10.02
N LEU A 54 -9.27 -10.88 11.26
CA LEU A 54 -10.16 -10.52 12.37
C LEU A 54 -10.04 -9.02 12.63
N LYS A 55 -11.17 -8.34 12.81
CA LYS A 55 -11.23 -6.92 13.21
C LYS A 55 -12.44 -6.70 14.10
N ASP A 56 -12.24 -6.03 15.24
CA ASP A 56 -13.31 -5.73 16.19
C ASP A 56 -14.14 -6.97 16.61
N GLY A 57 -13.49 -8.15 16.66
CA GLY A 57 -14.12 -9.42 16.99
C GLY A 57 -14.94 -10.07 15.86
N ILE A 58 -14.79 -9.61 14.61
CA ILE A 58 -15.49 -10.12 13.43
C ILE A 58 -14.48 -10.58 12.38
N MET A 59 -14.69 -11.78 11.84
CA MET A 59 -13.91 -12.30 10.71
C MET A 59 -14.42 -11.73 9.38
N LEU A 60 -13.50 -11.15 8.62
CA LEU A 60 -13.75 -10.44 7.36
C LEU A 60 -12.87 -10.99 6.25
N TYR A 61 -13.32 -10.83 5.01
CA TYR A 61 -12.51 -11.06 3.82
C TYR A 61 -11.53 -9.91 3.60
N ILE A 62 -10.27 -10.22 3.27
CA ILE A 62 -9.20 -9.23 3.10
C ILE A 62 -9.47 -8.26 1.94
N TYR A 63 -10.09 -8.70 0.85
CA TYR A 63 -10.19 -7.91 -0.38
C TYR A 63 -11.28 -6.84 -0.39
N ASN A 64 -12.29 -6.99 0.47
CA ASN A 64 -13.50 -6.18 0.39
C ASN A 64 -14.12 -5.87 1.75
N ASP A 65 -13.50 -6.30 2.85
CA ASP A 65 -14.00 -6.16 4.23
C ASP A 65 -15.42 -6.73 4.43
N TYR A 66 -15.87 -7.63 3.55
CA TYR A 66 -17.15 -8.31 3.73
C TYR A 66 -17.05 -9.34 4.84
N ILE A 67 -18.16 -9.56 5.53
CA ILE A 67 -18.32 -10.60 6.53
C ILE A 67 -17.94 -11.96 5.92
N LEU A 68 -17.07 -12.70 6.62
CA LEU A 68 -16.69 -14.04 6.20
C LEU A 68 -17.89 -14.99 6.31
N THR A 69 -18.49 -15.36 5.17
CA THR A 69 -19.69 -16.21 5.16
C THR A 69 -19.41 -17.70 5.05
N PHE A 70 -18.21 -18.11 4.59
CA PHE A 70 -17.82 -19.49 4.29
C PHE A 70 -18.82 -20.19 3.34
N ASP A 71 -18.36 -20.85 2.28
CA ASP A 71 -19.25 -21.61 1.37
C ASP A 71 -19.76 -22.92 2.03
N PHE A 72 -20.16 -22.86 3.30
CA PHE A 72 -20.75 -23.92 4.11
C PHE A 72 -19.85 -25.16 4.35
N LYS A 73 -18.52 -25.04 4.15
CA LYS A 73 -17.55 -26.13 4.34
C LYS A 73 -17.19 -26.43 5.81
N PHE A 74 -18.16 -26.32 6.72
CA PHE A 74 -17.98 -26.51 8.17
C PHE A 74 -17.73 -27.97 8.55
N LYS A 75 -18.34 -28.90 7.82
CA LYS A 75 -18.13 -30.33 8.01
C LYS A 75 -16.66 -30.69 7.78
N GLU A 76 -16.09 -30.18 6.70
CA GLU A 76 -14.72 -30.45 6.30
C GLU A 76 -13.73 -29.89 7.32
N ILE A 77 -13.96 -28.69 7.87
CA ILE A 77 -13.12 -28.17 8.96
C ILE A 77 -13.24 -29.06 10.20
N LYS A 78 -14.45 -29.52 10.54
CA LYS A 78 -14.65 -30.43 11.66
C LYS A 78 -13.90 -31.74 11.46
N ASP A 79 -13.99 -32.31 10.26
CA ASP A 79 -13.33 -33.57 9.90
C ASP A 79 -11.79 -33.43 10.02
N ILE A 80 -11.22 -32.31 9.57
CA ILE A 80 -9.79 -32.01 9.75
C ILE A 80 -9.43 -31.92 11.24
N TYR A 81 -10.25 -31.22 12.04
CA TYR A 81 -10.02 -31.08 13.48
C TYR A 81 -10.10 -32.42 14.21
N ASP A 82 -11.11 -33.24 13.91
CA ASP A 82 -11.31 -34.55 14.54
C ASP A 82 -10.13 -35.48 14.19
N TYR A 83 -9.68 -35.50 12.93
CA TYR A 83 -8.50 -36.27 12.52
C TYR A 83 -7.24 -35.82 13.27
N ALA A 84 -7.01 -34.49 13.37
CA ALA A 84 -5.87 -33.94 14.09
C ALA A 84 -5.88 -34.39 15.56
N LYS A 85 -7.06 -34.42 16.18
CA LYS A 85 -7.25 -34.85 17.56
C LYS A 85 -7.00 -36.34 17.74
N GLU A 86 -7.55 -37.19 16.87
CA GLU A 86 -7.34 -38.64 16.89
C GLU A 86 -5.87 -39.02 16.75
N ASN A 87 -5.13 -38.26 15.94
CA ASN A 87 -3.70 -38.46 15.69
C ASN A 87 -2.78 -37.64 16.63
N GLN A 88 -3.32 -37.04 17.69
CA GLN A 88 -2.57 -36.28 18.71
C GLN A 88 -1.73 -35.12 18.14
N LEU A 89 -2.19 -34.51 17.05
CA LEU A 89 -1.60 -33.31 16.44
C LEU A 89 -2.11 -32.04 17.14
N PHE A 90 -1.72 -31.88 18.41
CA PHE A 90 -2.26 -30.83 19.29
C PHE A 90 -2.06 -29.41 18.77
N HIS A 91 -0.91 -29.10 18.14
CA HIS A 91 -0.65 -27.79 17.54
C HIS A 91 -1.68 -27.44 16.45
N VAL A 92 -2.04 -28.40 15.60
CA VAL A 92 -3.08 -28.18 14.57
C VAL A 92 -4.45 -28.02 15.21
N CYS A 93 -4.76 -28.83 16.23
CA CYS A 93 -6.01 -28.70 17.00
C CYS A 93 -6.15 -27.31 17.61
N ASN A 94 -5.09 -26.80 18.23
CA ASN A 94 -5.03 -25.50 18.89
C ASN A 94 -5.36 -24.37 17.90
N TYR A 95 -4.72 -24.37 16.73
CA TYR A 95 -4.98 -23.34 15.71
C TYR A 95 -6.39 -23.43 15.11
N LEU A 96 -6.84 -24.63 14.75
CA LEU A 96 -8.20 -24.85 14.21
C LEU A 96 -9.27 -24.43 15.22
N ALA A 97 -9.08 -24.76 16.49
CA ALA A 97 -9.97 -24.36 17.56
C ALA A 97 -10.02 -22.83 17.73
N ASP A 98 -8.88 -22.14 17.61
CA ASP A 98 -8.83 -20.69 17.63
C ASP A 98 -9.56 -20.05 16.44
N PHE A 99 -9.41 -20.61 15.23
CA PHE A 99 -10.18 -20.20 14.05
C PHE A 99 -11.69 -20.38 14.28
N LEU A 100 -12.12 -21.58 14.69
CA LEU A 100 -13.54 -21.89 14.95
C LEU A 100 -14.13 -21.00 16.04
N THR A 101 -13.38 -20.75 17.11
CA THR A 101 -13.79 -19.85 18.19
C THR A 101 -13.94 -18.41 17.70
N SER A 102 -13.03 -17.95 16.83
CA SER A 102 -13.10 -16.62 16.21
C SER A 102 -14.32 -16.49 15.28
N TYR A 103 -14.62 -17.54 14.52
CA TYR A 103 -15.80 -17.57 13.67
C TYR A 103 -17.10 -17.58 14.47
N HIS A 104 -17.17 -18.40 15.52
CA HIS A 104 -18.31 -18.46 16.44
C HIS A 104 -18.62 -17.09 17.05
N TYR A 105 -17.62 -16.36 17.57
CA TYR A 105 -17.86 -15.02 18.11
C TYR A 105 -18.21 -13.98 17.04
N SER A 106 -17.74 -14.17 15.81
CA SER A 106 -18.19 -13.36 14.67
C SER A 106 -19.70 -13.53 14.45
N LEU A 107 -20.22 -14.77 14.46
CA LEU A 107 -21.66 -15.06 14.38
C LEU A 107 -22.48 -14.46 15.53
N GLU A 108 -21.84 -14.20 16.68
CA GLU A 108 -22.51 -13.57 17.82
C GLU A 108 -22.55 -12.04 17.75
N SER A 109 -21.72 -11.44 16.90
CA SER A 109 -21.63 -9.98 16.75
C SER A 109 -22.91 -9.39 16.17
N ASN A 110 -23.21 -8.14 16.52
CA ASN A 110 -24.39 -7.43 15.99
C ASN A 110 -24.27 -7.18 14.48
N THR A 111 -23.06 -6.92 14.01
CA THR A 111 -22.77 -6.71 12.58
C THR A 111 -23.07 -7.97 11.77
N TYR A 112 -22.65 -9.15 12.23
CA TYR A 112 -22.91 -10.40 11.52
C TYR A 112 -24.39 -10.77 11.50
N LYS A 113 -25.10 -10.53 12.61
CA LYS A 113 -26.55 -10.74 12.73
C LYS A 113 -27.38 -9.93 11.73
N GLN A 114 -26.84 -8.84 11.18
CA GLN A 114 -27.49 -8.01 10.17
C GLN A 114 -27.29 -8.52 8.73
N SER A 115 -26.46 -9.55 8.53
CA SER A 115 -26.24 -10.13 7.20
C SER A 115 -27.48 -10.88 6.67
N GLN A 116 -27.72 -10.80 5.36
CA GLN A 116 -28.90 -11.40 4.71
C GLN A 116 -29.00 -12.93 4.91
N ASN A 117 -27.87 -13.61 5.13
CA ASN A 117 -27.78 -15.07 5.24
C ASN A 117 -27.54 -15.57 6.68
N TYR A 118 -27.67 -14.70 7.69
CA TYR A 118 -27.30 -15.01 9.07
C TYR A 118 -27.91 -16.33 9.59
N ASP A 119 -29.23 -16.48 9.49
CA ASP A 119 -29.93 -17.64 10.05
C ASP A 119 -29.52 -18.95 9.38
N CYS A 120 -29.26 -18.91 8.06
CA CYS A 120 -28.79 -20.06 7.29
C CYS A 120 -27.38 -20.48 7.74
N ILE A 121 -26.45 -19.54 7.77
CA ILE A 121 -25.05 -19.77 8.16
C ILE A 121 -24.96 -20.28 9.59
N LYS A 122 -25.69 -19.63 10.51
CA LYS A 122 -25.75 -20.01 11.92
C LYS A 122 -26.25 -21.45 12.08
N LYS A 123 -27.31 -21.82 11.36
CA LYS A 123 -27.88 -23.17 11.41
C LYS A 123 -26.91 -24.22 10.88
N GLU A 124 -26.23 -23.95 9.77
CA GLU A 124 -25.23 -24.87 9.22
C GLU A 124 -23.99 -24.97 10.11
N PHE A 125 -23.54 -23.89 10.75
CA PHE A 125 -22.42 -23.95 11.71
C PHE A 125 -22.76 -24.84 12.92
N TYR A 126 -23.88 -24.58 13.59
CA TYR A 126 -24.28 -25.34 14.79
C TYR A 126 -24.83 -26.74 14.50
N LYS A 127 -24.93 -27.14 13.23
CA LYS A 127 -25.16 -28.53 12.83
C LYS A 127 -23.95 -29.42 13.13
N PHE A 128 -22.74 -28.84 13.07
CA PHE A 128 -21.48 -29.57 13.22
C PHE A 128 -20.76 -29.26 14.54
N PHE A 129 -20.99 -28.08 15.12
CA PHE A 129 -20.31 -27.64 16.34
C PHE A 129 -21.32 -27.38 17.47
N ASP A 130 -21.13 -28.02 18.64
CA ASP A 130 -21.93 -27.70 19.82
C ASP A 130 -21.52 -26.33 20.36
N ARG A 131 -22.51 -25.46 20.56
CA ARG A 131 -22.31 -24.12 21.09
C ARG A 131 -21.59 -24.13 22.45
N LYS A 132 -21.77 -25.17 23.29
CA LYS A 132 -21.13 -25.27 24.60
C LYS A 132 -19.60 -25.38 24.53
N GLU A 133 -19.07 -25.92 23.44
CA GLU A 133 -17.63 -26.12 23.25
C GLU A 133 -16.85 -24.79 23.07
N PHE A 134 -17.55 -23.66 22.91
CA PHE A 134 -16.98 -22.32 22.75
C PHE A 134 -17.09 -21.43 24.01
N TYR A 135 -17.54 -21.97 25.15
CA TYR A 135 -17.66 -21.24 26.42
C TYR A 135 -17.18 -22.08 27.60
N GLY A 136 -16.79 -21.40 28.69
CA GLY A 136 -16.34 -22.07 29.92
C GLY A 136 -15.20 -23.04 29.62
N ASP A 137 -15.32 -24.27 30.12
CA ASP A 137 -14.34 -25.33 29.90
C ASP A 137 -14.55 -26.11 28.58
N GLY A 138 -15.19 -25.48 27.58
CA GLY A 138 -15.44 -26.07 26.26
C GLY A 138 -14.13 -26.34 25.51
N MET A 139 -14.06 -27.46 24.79
CA MET A 139 -12.82 -27.96 24.16
C MET A 139 -12.23 -26.97 23.15
N TYR A 140 -13.06 -26.34 22.30
CA TYR A 140 -12.55 -25.39 21.31
C TYR A 140 -12.00 -24.11 21.97
N LEU A 141 -12.61 -23.67 23.08
CA LEU A 141 -12.10 -22.53 23.82
C LEU A 141 -10.78 -22.85 24.53
N GLU A 142 -10.67 -24.03 25.16
CA GLU A 142 -9.44 -24.48 25.84
C GLU A 142 -8.26 -24.61 24.86
N HIS A 143 -8.47 -25.28 23.72
CA HIS A 143 -7.44 -25.37 22.67
C HIS A 143 -7.09 -24.00 22.06
N SER A 144 -8.05 -23.07 21.99
CA SER A 144 -7.79 -21.70 21.59
C SER A 144 -6.87 -20.98 22.58
N TYR A 145 -7.05 -21.18 23.90
CA TYR A 145 -6.13 -20.65 24.91
C TYR A 145 -4.72 -21.21 24.79
N ASP A 146 -4.60 -22.52 24.55
CA ASP A 146 -3.31 -23.18 24.41
C ASP A 146 -2.56 -22.69 23.16
N TYR A 147 -3.27 -22.41 22.05
CA TYR A 147 -2.69 -21.73 20.89
C TYR A 147 -2.05 -20.38 21.26
N TYR A 148 -2.71 -19.53 22.05
CA TYR A 148 -2.13 -18.24 22.44
C TYR A 148 -0.91 -18.41 23.33
N LYS A 149 -0.91 -19.37 24.26
CA LYS A 149 0.27 -19.67 25.09
C LYS A 149 1.46 -20.06 24.20
N ASP A 150 1.24 -20.93 23.22
CA ASP A 150 2.27 -21.33 22.26
C ASP A 150 2.75 -20.15 21.40
N PHE A 151 1.81 -19.32 20.92
CA PHE A 151 2.10 -18.13 20.12
C PHE A 151 3.02 -17.15 20.87
N ILE A 152 2.75 -16.90 22.17
CA ILE A 152 3.54 -15.99 23.01
C ILE A 152 4.92 -16.58 23.35
N ALA A 153 5.03 -17.91 23.45
CA ALA A 153 6.28 -18.59 23.76
C ALA A 153 7.32 -18.48 22.62
N CYS A 154 6.86 -18.32 21.37
CA CYS A 154 7.71 -18.21 20.19
C CYS A 154 8.37 -16.82 20.06
N LYS A 155 9.49 -16.63 20.74
CA LYS A 155 10.28 -15.37 20.78
C LYS A 155 10.90 -14.90 19.45
N ASN A 156 10.81 -15.68 18.37
CA ASN A 156 11.60 -15.47 17.14
C ASN A 156 10.88 -14.72 16.01
N PHE A 157 9.61 -14.34 16.16
CA PHE A 157 8.88 -13.65 15.10
C PHE A 157 8.65 -12.17 15.46
N GLU A 158 8.91 -11.27 14.52
CA GLU A 158 8.43 -9.89 14.61
C GLU A 158 6.90 -9.91 14.70
N TYR A 159 6.39 -9.76 15.92
CA TYR A 159 4.96 -9.92 16.21
C TYR A 159 4.12 -8.94 15.40
N ASP A 160 3.07 -9.45 14.73
CA ASP A 160 1.95 -8.64 14.32
C ASP A 160 1.09 -8.32 15.54
N HIS A 161 1.45 -7.24 16.24
CA HIS A 161 0.74 -6.80 17.44
C HIS A 161 -0.75 -6.56 17.19
N ASN A 162 -1.13 -6.14 15.97
CA ASN A 162 -2.54 -5.88 15.65
C ASN A 162 -3.31 -7.20 15.56
N PHE A 163 -2.76 -8.19 14.82
CA PHE A 163 -3.31 -9.55 14.77
C PHE A 163 -3.51 -10.15 16.17
N PHE A 164 -2.51 -9.99 17.05
CA PHE A 164 -2.60 -10.47 18.42
C PHE A 164 -3.67 -9.71 19.24
N CYS A 165 -3.72 -8.38 19.14
CA CYS A 165 -4.70 -7.57 19.88
C CYS A 165 -6.14 -7.85 19.43
N ASP A 166 -6.43 -7.98 18.14
CA ASP A 166 -7.77 -8.30 17.62
C ASP A 166 -8.27 -9.65 18.16
N ARG A 167 -7.36 -10.60 18.27
CA ARG A 167 -7.61 -11.93 18.79
C ARG A 167 -7.74 -11.99 20.31
N LEU A 168 -6.99 -11.16 21.04
CA LEU A 168 -7.19 -10.96 22.47
C LEU A 168 -8.52 -10.26 22.77
N TYR A 169 -8.91 -9.26 21.96
CA TYR A 169 -10.18 -8.53 22.11
C TYR A 169 -11.37 -9.49 22.13
N LYS A 170 -11.35 -10.49 21.25
CA LYS A 170 -12.31 -11.61 21.21
C LYS A 170 -12.42 -12.31 22.56
N LEU A 171 -11.30 -12.77 23.11
CA LEU A 171 -11.27 -13.52 24.39
C LEU A 171 -11.65 -12.62 25.56
N TYR A 172 -11.20 -11.37 25.57
CA TYR A 172 -11.48 -10.39 26.61
C TYR A 172 -12.98 -10.10 26.73
N ASN A 173 -13.64 -9.75 25.62
CA ASN A 173 -15.04 -9.33 25.66
C ASN A 173 -16.02 -10.42 26.11
N LYS A 174 -15.65 -11.69 25.97
CA LYS A 174 -16.54 -12.83 26.22
C LYS A 174 -16.13 -13.65 27.43
N ASN A 175 -14.83 -13.68 27.78
CA ASN A 175 -14.27 -14.60 28.76
C ASN A 175 -13.25 -13.94 29.72
N ASN A 176 -13.26 -12.61 29.90
CA ASN A 176 -12.32 -11.92 30.80
C ASN A 176 -12.40 -12.33 32.28
N ILE A 177 -13.46 -13.02 32.71
CA ILE A 177 -13.62 -13.56 34.07
C ILE A 177 -13.10 -15.02 34.15
N HIS A 178 -12.83 -15.67 33.01
CA HIS A 178 -12.43 -17.06 32.96
C HIS A 178 -11.03 -17.28 33.55
N PRO A 179 -10.80 -18.30 34.41
CA PRO A 179 -9.49 -18.54 35.03
C PRO A 179 -8.35 -18.69 34.00
N ARG A 180 -8.59 -19.42 32.90
CA ARG A 180 -7.61 -19.57 31.81
C ARG A 180 -7.25 -18.26 31.11
N TYR A 181 -8.19 -17.31 31.06
CA TYR A 181 -7.88 -15.98 30.52
C TYR A 181 -6.91 -15.23 31.44
N ASN A 182 -7.12 -15.29 32.76
CA ASN A 182 -6.21 -14.70 33.73
C ASN A 182 -4.81 -15.34 33.65
N GLU A 183 -4.73 -16.67 33.57
CA GLU A 183 -3.44 -17.37 33.37
C GLU A 183 -2.74 -16.95 32.07
N LEU A 184 -3.49 -16.87 30.96
CA LEU A 184 -2.93 -16.40 29.70
C LEU A 184 -2.43 -14.97 29.85
N PHE A 185 -3.19 -14.10 30.52
CA PHE A 185 -2.81 -12.70 30.70
C PHE A 185 -1.57 -12.54 31.59
N GLU A 186 -1.45 -13.32 32.66
CA GLU A 186 -0.22 -13.40 33.47
C GLU A 186 0.97 -13.87 32.63
N TYR A 187 0.76 -14.83 31.72
CA TYR A 187 1.80 -15.27 30.79
C TYR A 187 2.24 -14.15 29.83
N ILE A 188 1.29 -13.34 29.33
CA ILE A 188 1.59 -12.17 28.50
C ILE A 188 2.37 -11.11 29.31
N LEU A 189 1.98 -10.85 30.56
CA LEU A 189 2.64 -9.85 31.40
C LEU A 189 4.12 -10.17 31.66
N ASN A 190 4.48 -11.45 31.68
CA ASN A 190 5.87 -11.90 31.80
C ASN A 190 6.68 -11.80 30.49
N ASN A 191 6.07 -11.31 29.40
CA ASN A 191 6.69 -11.14 28.09
C ASN A 191 6.69 -9.65 27.68
N ASP A 192 7.83 -8.99 27.89
CA ASP A 192 7.95 -7.52 27.86
C ASP A 192 7.52 -6.86 26.54
N ASN A 193 7.63 -7.55 25.42
CA ASN A 193 7.42 -6.99 24.08
C ASN A 193 5.96 -6.64 23.75
N LEU A 194 5.00 -7.09 24.55
CA LEU A 194 3.56 -6.91 24.27
C LEU A 194 2.90 -5.85 25.18
N LEU A 195 3.58 -5.41 26.24
CA LEU A 195 3.01 -4.61 27.33
C LEU A 195 2.42 -3.26 26.88
N LEU A 196 3.02 -2.61 25.88
CA LEU A 196 2.61 -1.28 25.40
C LEU A 196 1.20 -1.22 24.79
N LYS A 197 0.65 -2.37 24.34
CA LYS A 197 -0.61 -2.42 23.58
C LYS A 197 -1.74 -3.18 24.27
N ILE A 198 -1.44 -3.97 25.31
CA ILE A 198 -2.40 -4.95 25.85
C ILE A 198 -3.19 -4.50 27.09
N ILE A 199 -2.88 -3.33 27.67
CA ILE A 199 -3.51 -2.85 28.93
C ILE A 199 -5.05 -2.78 28.88
N GLU A 200 -5.63 -2.61 27.69
CA GLU A 200 -7.08 -2.61 27.50
C GLU A 200 -7.71 -3.97 27.78
N PHE A 201 -6.93 -5.03 27.62
CA PHE A 201 -7.34 -6.42 27.81
C PHE A 201 -7.00 -6.97 29.20
N ASP A 202 -6.34 -6.19 30.08
CA ASP A 202 -6.01 -6.65 31.43
C ASP A 202 -7.24 -6.56 32.36
N PRO A 203 -7.81 -7.70 32.81
CA PRO A 203 -8.95 -7.69 33.73
C PRO A 203 -8.53 -7.23 35.14
N ASN A 204 -7.26 -7.38 35.49
CA ASN A 204 -6.66 -7.08 36.80
C ASN A 204 -5.68 -5.90 36.74
N CYS A 205 -5.86 -4.97 35.78
CA CYS A 205 -4.94 -3.85 35.53
C CYS A 205 -4.52 -3.04 36.76
N LYS A 206 -5.38 -2.94 37.79
CA LYS A 206 -5.05 -2.28 39.06
C LYS A 206 -4.00 -3.04 39.88
N GLN A 207 -4.05 -4.37 39.90
CA GLN A 207 -3.07 -5.21 40.58
C GLN A 207 -1.74 -5.20 39.82
N ASN A 208 -1.80 -5.17 38.49
CA ASN A 208 -0.64 -5.19 37.61
C ASN A 208 -0.06 -3.79 37.33
N ALA A 209 -0.53 -2.75 38.02
CA ALA A 209 -0.15 -1.36 37.79
C ALA A 209 1.37 -1.13 37.80
N SER A 210 2.10 -1.80 38.71
CA SER A 210 3.55 -1.66 38.83
C SER A 210 4.30 -2.13 37.58
N ILE A 211 3.80 -3.18 36.90
CA ILE A 211 4.42 -3.73 35.68
C ILE A 211 4.36 -2.69 34.57
N TYR A 212 3.19 -2.10 34.32
CA TYR A 212 3.03 -1.08 33.28
C TYR A 212 3.80 0.21 33.59
N ASN A 213 3.82 0.65 34.86
CA ASN A 213 4.59 1.85 35.26
C ASN A 213 6.09 1.62 35.05
N THR A 214 6.60 0.41 35.35
CA THR A 214 7.99 0.01 35.11
C THR A 214 8.30 -0.02 33.61
N ASN A 215 7.39 -0.55 32.80
CA ASN A 215 7.55 -0.58 31.34
C ASN A 215 7.63 0.82 30.72
N ILE A 216 6.84 1.80 31.21
CA ILE A 216 7.01 3.22 30.81
C ILE A 216 8.42 3.72 31.12
N ILE A 217 8.94 3.42 32.31
CA ILE A 217 10.26 3.89 32.75
C ILE A 217 11.37 3.24 31.92
N ASP A 218 11.28 1.93 31.69
CA ASP A 218 12.28 1.16 30.95
C ASP A 218 12.26 1.44 29.46
N GLY A 219 11.09 1.69 28.86
CA GLY A 219 10.95 2.09 27.46
C GLY A 219 11.70 3.39 27.12
N PHE A 220 11.97 4.24 28.11
CA PHE A 220 12.80 5.43 27.94
C PHE A 220 14.31 5.24 28.17
N LYS A 221 14.77 4.04 28.57
CA LYS A 221 16.20 3.75 28.77
C LYS A 221 16.93 3.39 27.47
N GLU A 222 16.20 3.06 26.41
CA GLU A 222 16.77 2.72 25.11
C GLU A 222 17.47 3.94 24.48
N THR A 223 18.68 3.73 23.95
CA THR A 223 19.55 4.82 23.48
C THR A 223 19.09 5.49 22.18
N ASN A 224 18.11 4.92 21.46
CA ASN A 224 17.57 5.42 20.21
C ASN A 224 16.07 5.12 20.06
N ILE A 225 15.24 5.75 20.90
CA ILE A 225 13.78 5.64 20.81
C ILE A 225 13.31 6.29 19.51
N ASN A 226 12.74 5.49 18.61
CA ASN A 226 12.10 5.99 17.40
C ASN A 226 10.71 6.59 17.71
N GLY A 227 10.16 7.36 16.76
CA GLY A 227 8.86 8.04 16.95
C GLY A 227 7.71 7.09 17.28
N TYR A 228 7.68 5.90 16.68
CA TYR A 228 6.63 4.91 16.90
C TYR A 228 6.64 4.33 18.32
N HIS A 229 7.83 4.05 18.86
CA HIS A 229 7.97 3.60 20.25
C HIS A 229 7.58 4.72 21.22
N TYR A 230 7.93 5.98 20.90
CA TYR A 230 7.50 7.15 21.66
C TYR A 230 5.97 7.28 21.70
N ASP A 231 5.29 7.13 20.54
CA ASP A 231 3.83 7.12 20.43
C ASP A 231 3.22 6.04 21.33
N ALA A 232 3.80 4.84 21.32
CA ALA A 232 3.32 3.72 22.12
C ALA A 232 3.40 4.00 23.63
N ILE A 233 4.51 4.58 24.10
CA ILE A 233 4.66 4.96 25.53
C ILE A 233 3.68 6.07 25.92
N ILE A 234 3.51 7.10 25.08
CA ILE A 234 2.53 8.18 25.35
C ILE A 234 1.11 7.63 25.40
N ASN A 235 0.74 6.75 24.47
CA ASN A 235 -0.56 6.08 24.46
C ASN A 235 -0.77 5.22 25.71
N LEU A 236 0.23 4.43 26.13
CA LEU A 236 0.16 3.65 27.37
C LEU A 236 -0.03 4.57 28.58
N THR A 237 0.73 5.67 28.66
CA THR A 237 0.62 6.68 29.74
C THR A 237 -0.80 7.22 29.85
N LEU A 238 -1.42 7.59 28.73
CA LEU A 238 -2.80 8.06 28.70
C LEU A 238 -3.78 6.98 29.17
N LYS A 239 -3.66 5.75 28.65
CA LYS A 239 -4.53 4.64 29.04
C LYS A 239 -4.43 4.33 30.54
N MET A 240 -3.22 4.34 31.09
CA MET A 240 -2.98 4.16 32.53
C MET A 240 -3.57 5.29 33.37
N TYR A 241 -3.50 6.53 32.89
CA TYR A 241 -4.13 7.67 33.57
C TYR A 241 -5.66 7.50 33.64
N TYR A 242 -6.31 7.18 32.52
CA TYR A 242 -7.77 6.98 32.50
C TYR A 242 -8.24 5.77 33.29
N LYS A 243 -7.36 4.76 33.48
CA LYS A 243 -7.62 3.60 34.37
C LYS A 243 -7.29 3.88 35.85
N ASP A 244 -6.78 5.07 36.18
CA ASP A 244 -6.34 5.49 37.53
C ASP A 244 -5.27 4.57 38.13
N ILE A 245 -4.30 4.15 37.30
CA ILE A 245 -3.16 3.30 37.70
C ILE A 245 -1.79 3.89 37.37
N LEU A 246 -1.76 5.02 36.66
CA LEU A 246 -0.52 5.76 36.39
C LEU A 246 -0.01 6.36 37.71
N ASP A 247 1.25 6.10 38.03
CA ASP A 247 1.93 6.73 39.15
C ASP A 247 2.65 8.03 38.72
N GLU A 248 3.01 8.84 39.72
CA GLU A 248 3.66 10.13 39.47
C GLU A 248 5.07 9.98 38.90
N ASN A 249 5.80 8.94 39.28
CA ASN A 249 7.19 8.72 38.86
C ASN A 249 7.28 8.39 37.37
N SER A 250 6.38 7.54 36.87
CA SER A 250 6.25 7.23 35.45
C SER A 250 5.83 8.47 34.65
N PHE A 251 4.90 9.28 35.17
CA PHE A 251 4.54 10.56 34.54
C PHE A 251 5.71 11.55 34.48
N ILE A 252 6.48 11.70 35.57
CA ILE A 252 7.69 12.52 35.62
C ILE A 252 8.71 12.03 34.59
N THR A 253 8.86 10.71 34.44
CA THR A 253 9.80 10.11 33.47
C THR A 253 9.44 10.48 32.04
N VAL A 254 8.14 10.41 31.67
CA VAL A 254 7.65 10.90 30.36
C VAL A 254 7.97 12.39 30.18
N CYS A 255 7.67 13.21 31.19
CA CYS A 255 7.93 14.66 31.13
C CYS A 255 9.42 14.97 30.96
N ASN A 256 10.29 14.30 31.70
CA ASN A 256 11.74 14.50 31.62
C ASN A 256 12.28 14.14 30.24
N ASN A 257 11.77 13.10 29.60
CA ASN A 257 12.17 12.75 28.24
C ASN A 257 11.65 13.75 27.20
N LEU A 258 10.43 14.27 27.35
CA LEU A 258 9.94 15.37 26.52
C LEU A 258 10.81 16.62 26.68
N ILE A 259 11.22 16.95 27.90
CA ILE A 259 12.13 18.08 28.18
C ILE A 259 13.49 17.87 27.50
N LYS A 260 14.07 16.66 27.56
CA LYS A 260 15.31 16.35 26.83
C LYS A 260 15.16 16.59 25.32
N SER A 261 14.06 16.15 24.72
CA SER A 261 13.80 16.37 23.30
C SER A 261 13.63 17.86 22.96
N VAL A 262 12.95 18.63 23.82
CA VAL A 262 12.84 20.10 23.68
C VAL A 262 14.22 20.78 23.76
N ASN A 263 15.07 20.35 24.69
CA ASN A 263 16.43 20.89 24.83
C ASN A 263 17.26 20.59 23.57
N LYS A 264 17.17 19.37 23.02
CA LYS A 264 17.84 19.00 21.76
C LYS A 264 17.42 19.90 20.59
N ILE A 265 16.12 20.18 20.45
CA ILE A 265 15.60 21.13 19.45
C ILE A 265 16.15 22.55 19.68
N THR A 266 16.23 22.97 20.94
CA THR A 266 16.74 24.29 21.31
C THR A 266 18.24 24.42 20.97
N GLU A 267 19.02 23.37 21.22
CA GLU A 267 20.44 23.29 20.84
C GLU A 267 20.61 23.28 19.32
N MET A 268 19.80 22.51 18.59
CA MET A 268 19.80 22.50 17.13
C MET A 268 19.53 23.88 16.55
N MET A 269 18.61 24.65 17.13
CA MET A 269 18.33 26.04 16.74
C MET A 269 19.51 26.99 16.96
N ASN A 270 20.33 26.75 17.97
CA ASN A 270 21.53 27.56 18.21
C ASN A 270 22.69 27.19 17.27
N ASN A 271 22.60 26.03 16.62
CA ASN A 271 23.52 25.55 15.59
C ASN A 271 22.89 25.69 14.19
N GLU A 272 23.65 25.38 13.15
CA GLU A 272 23.12 25.41 11.77
C GLU A 272 22.17 24.22 11.53
N ILE A 273 20.89 24.52 11.25
CA ILE A 273 19.86 23.51 10.94
C ILE A 273 20.00 23.07 9.49
N LYS A 274 20.41 21.82 9.27
CA LYS A 274 20.63 21.25 7.92
C LYS A 274 19.34 20.89 7.17
N ASN A 275 18.22 20.67 7.87
CA ASN A 275 16.96 20.25 7.25
C ASN A 275 15.75 20.88 7.97
N THR A 276 15.10 21.81 7.27
CA THR A 276 13.92 22.56 7.75
C THR A 276 12.70 21.67 8.00
N VAL A 277 12.43 20.72 7.10
CA VAL A 277 11.24 19.84 7.19
C VAL A 277 11.35 18.92 8.40
N LEU A 278 12.52 18.31 8.61
CA LEU A 278 12.78 17.47 9.79
C LEU A 278 12.65 18.28 11.08
N PHE A 279 13.23 19.48 11.13
CA PHE A 279 13.10 20.36 12.31
C PHE A 279 11.63 20.69 12.62
N ILE A 280 10.83 21.06 11.61
CA ILE A 280 9.41 21.38 11.80
C ILE A 280 8.63 20.13 12.24
N SER A 281 8.91 18.98 11.61
CA SER A 281 8.28 17.70 11.96
C SER A 281 8.56 17.31 13.41
N ASP A 282 9.82 17.37 13.85
CA ASP A 282 10.23 17.06 15.22
C ASP A 282 9.55 18.00 16.23
N VAL A 283 9.51 19.31 15.93
CA VAL A 283 8.82 20.30 16.76
C VAL A 283 7.33 19.97 16.88
N ASP A 284 6.65 19.67 15.77
CA ASP A 284 5.22 19.40 15.75
C ASP A 284 4.87 18.08 16.43
N GLN A 285 5.69 17.06 16.27
CA GLN A 285 5.55 15.78 16.95
C GLN A 285 5.66 15.94 18.47
N ILE A 286 6.68 16.66 18.97
CA ILE A 286 6.84 16.87 20.41
C ILE A 286 5.74 17.79 20.96
N LEU A 287 5.29 18.80 20.20
CA LEU A 287 4.12 19.60 20.56
C LEU A 287 2.87 18.74 20.69
N ASN A 288 2.65 17.78 19.78
CA ASN A 288 1.55 16.84 19.87
C ASN A 288 1.63 16.00 21.16
N TYR A 289 2.81 15.46 21.51
CA TYR A 289 2.99 14.72 22.76
C TYR A 289 2.75 15.56 24.01
N LEU A 290 3.31 16.78 24.04
CA LEU A 290 3.06 17.71 25.14
C LEU A 290 1.56 18.01 25.28
N ASN A 291 0.83 18.18 24.18
CA ASN A 291 -0.61 18.40 24.21
C ASN A 291 -1.38 17.15 24.68
N GLN A 292 -0.95 15.97 24.30
CA GLN A 292 -1.55 14.72 24.76
C GLN A 292 -1.40 14.54 26.28
N ILE A 293 -0.21 14.73 26.84
CA ILE A 293 0.01 14.56 28.30
C ILE A 293 -0.77 15.57 29.16
N LYS A 294 -1.20 16.72 28.60
CA LYS A 294 -2.10 17.67 29.29
C LYS A 294 -3.45 17.05 29.66
N ARG A 295 -3.84 15.97 28.97
CA ARG A 295 -5.07 15.22 29.29
C ARG A 295 -4.98 14.51 30.64
N CYS A 296 -3.77 14.28 31.17
CA CYS A 296 -3.53 13.76 32.50
C CYS A 296 -3.70 14.86 33.58
N GLN A 297 -4.90 15.42 33.72
CA GLN A 297 -5.14 16.67 34.47
C GLN A 297 -4.55 16.70 35.88
N ARG A 298 -4.70 15.61 36.64
CA ARG A 298 -4.15 15.48 38.02
C ARG A 298 -2.66 15.82 38.07
N TYR A 299 -1.89 15.32 37.11
CA TYR A 299 -0.45 15.54 37.04
C TYR A 299 -0.11 16.83 36.28
N TYR A 300 -0.86 17.15 35.23
CA TYR A 300 -0.69 18.39 34.50
C TYR A 300 -0.81 19.61 35.43
N ASP A 301 -1.76 19.63 36.35
CA ASP A 301 -1.92 20.77 37.28
C ASP A 301 -0.70 20.99 38.18
N ILE A 302 0.00 19.91 38.56
CA ILE A 302 1.24 19.95 39.35
C ILE A 302 2.40 20.47 38.49
N TYR A 303 2.55 19.95 37.27
CA TYR A 303 3.70 20.21 36.38
C TYR A 303 3.43 21.28 35.31
N LYS A 304 2.31 22.01 35.44
CA LYS A 304 1.77 22.93 34.44
C LYS A 304 2.80 23.93 33.94
N LEU A 305 3.50 24.59 34.87
CA LEU A 305 4.47 25.63 34.53
C LEU A 305 5.59 25.09 33.62
N THR A 306 6.08 23.89 33.89
CA THR A 306 7.14 23.25 33.11
C THR A 306 6.63 22.85 31.73
N ILE A 307 5.48 22.17 31.66
CA ILE A 307 4.88 21.74 30.39
C ILE A 307 4.56 22.96 29.50
N GLU A 308 3.94 24.00 30.07
CA GLU A 308 3.63 25.23 29.34
C GLU A 308 4.89 25.99 28.91
N LYS A 309 5.98 25.92 29.69
CA LYS A 309 7.28 26.47 29.29
C LYS A 309 7.85 25.71 28.09
N CYS A 310 7.81 24.39 28.07
CA CYS A 310 8.24 23.57 26.93
C CYS A 310 7.45 23.92 25.66
N ILE A 311 6.11 24.00 25.75
CA ILE A 311 5.25 24.38 24.62
C ILE A 311 5.63 25.78 24.11
N LYS A 312 5.78 26.75 25.02
CA LYS A 312 6.18 28.13 24.65
C LYS A 312 7.56 28.16 23.99
N THR A 313 8.53 27.39 24.50
CA THR A 313 9.87 27.28 23.91
C THR A 313 9.80 26.71 22.50
N LEU A 314 9.10 25.58 22.29
CA LEU A 314 8.96 24.97 20.97
C LEU A 314 8.27 25.91 19.97
N LEU A 315 7.19 26.58 20.39
CA LEU A 315 6.50 27.57 19.56
C LEU A 315 7.40 28.77 19.24
N TYR A 316 8.21 29.22 20.19
CA TYR A 316 9.22 30.26 19.95
C TYR A 316 10.26 29.79 18.95
N CYS A 317 10.78 28.57 19.10
CA CYS A 317 11.71 27.96 18.18
C CYS A 317 11.11 27.87 16.76
N LYS A 318 9.90 27.32 16.63
CA LYS A 318 9.18 27.27 15.34
C LYS A 318 9.06 28.66 14.71
N ARG A 319 8.60 29.66 15.47
CA ARG A 319 8.41 31.04 14.97
C ARG A 319 9.72 31.73 14.60
N ARG A 320 10.78 31.54 15.37
CA ARG A 320 12.09 32.16 15.13
C ARG A 320 12.71 31.57 13.86
N TYR A 321 12.63 30.27 13.69
CA TYR A 321 13.14 29.59 12.50
C TYR A 321 12.34 29.96 11.25
N LEU A 322 11.00 30.01 11.33
CA LEU A 322 10.14 30.46 10.23
C LEU A 322 10.33 31.94 9.84
N LYS A 323 11.03 32.74 10.67
CA LYS A 323 11.30 34.16 10.43
C LYS A 323 12.73 34.45 9.98
N SER A 324 13.64 33.47 10.01
CA SER A 324 15.03 33.66 9.59
C SER A 324 15.19 33.41 8.08
N ASP A 325 16.19 34.04 7.47
CA ASP A 325 16.52 33.85 6.04
C ASP A 325 16.89 32.39 5.70
N SER A 326 17.14 31.55 6.73
CA SER A 326 17.37 30.11 6.64
C SER A 326 16.15 29.28 6.22
N VAL A 327 14.94 29.87 6.16
CA VAL A 327 13.73 29.22 5.61
C VAL A 327 13.95 28.79 4.15
N ASN A 328 14.87 29.41 3.42
CA ASN A 328 15.18 29.05 2.04
C ASN A 328 16.04 27.78 1.91
N CYS A 329 16.61 27.26 3.00
CA CYS A 329 17.31 25.98 2.98
C CYS A 329 16.29 24.83 3.05
N GLY A 330 16.01 24.22 1.89
CA GLY A 330 15.21 23.01 1.76
C GLY A 330 13.69 23.21 1.64
N LEU A 331 13.20 24.44 1.48
CA LEU A 331 11.82 24.72 1.09
C LEU A 331 11.82 25.26 -0.34
N GLU A 332 11.57 24.40 -1.32
CA GLU A 332 11.06 24.88 -2.61
C GLU A 332 9.74 25.63 -2.35
N LYS A 333 9.67 26.90 -2.74
CA LYS A 333 8.42 27.65 -2.74
C LYS A 333 7.54 27.11 -3.86
N PHE A 334 6.72 26.12 -3.56
CA PHE A 334 5.63 25.72 -4.46
C PHE A 334 4.51 26.76 -4.39
N GLN A 335 4.03 27.21 -5.55
CA GLN A 335 2.83 28.02 -5.63
C GLN A 335 1.64 27.15 -5.19
N TYR A 336 0.90 27.61 -4.17
CA TYR A 336 -0.26 26.91 -3.60
C TYR A 336 -1.42 26.73 -4.59
N GLU A 337 -1.45 27.56 -5.62
CA GLU A 337 -2.36 27.43 -6.74
C GLU A 337 -1.50 27.25 -7.98
N PHE A 338 -1.62 26.09 -8.62
CA PHE A 338 -1.35 26.00 -10.04
C PHE A 338 -2.38 26.91 -10.69
N ASN A 339 -1.97 28.13 -11.02
CA ASN A 339 -2.76 29.06 -11.81
C ASN A 339 -2.28 28.86 -13.24
N PRO A 340 -2.86 27.87 -13.98
CA PRO A 340 -2.46 27.65 -15.35
C PRO A 340 -2.63 28.97 -16.10
N ASN A 341 -1.63 29.31 -16.91
CA ASN A 341 -1.63 30.54 -17.67
C ASN A 341 -2.93 30.62 -18.48
N SER A 342 -3.79 31.59 -18.17
CA SER A 342 -5.10 31.73 -18.79
C SER A 342 -4.99 31.86 -20.30
N ASP A 343 -3.92 32.51 -20.78
CA ASP A 343 -3.69 32.75 -22.21
C ASP A 343 -3.29 31.46 -22.93
N GLU A 344 -2.54 30.57 -22.26
CA GLU A 344 -2.21 29.24 -22.80
C GLU A 344 -3.44 28.34 -22.80
N ILE A 345 -4.26 28.39 -21.75
CA ILE A 345 -5.54 27.65 -21.72
C ILE A 345 -6.46 28.11 -22.85
N GLU A 346 -6.62 29.42 -23.04
CA GLU A 346 -7.48 29.94 -24.12
C GLU A 346 -6.92 29.55 -25.50
N ARG A 347 -5.60 29.60 -25.71
CA ARG A 347 -4.99 29.12 -26.96
C ARG A 347 -5.24 27.62 -27.20
N ILE A 348 -5.03 26.79 -26.17
CA ILE A 348 -5.29 25.35 -26.23
C ILE A 348 -6.77 25.08 -26.56
N LYS A 349 -7.69 25.85 -25.96
CA LYS A 349 -9.12 25.77 -26.28
C LYS A 349 -9.39 26.14 -27.73
N GLU A 350 -8.85 27.26 -28.23
CA GLU A 350 -9.03 27.71 -29.62
C GLU A 350 -8.51 26.65 -30.61
N ASP A 351 -7.29 26.15 -30.41
CA ASP A 351 -6.67 25.16 -31.29
C ASP A 351 -7.48 23.85 -31.34
N LEU A 352 -7.97 23.39 -30.18
CA LEU A 352 -8.74 22.14 -30.09
C LEU A 352 -10.19 22.29 -30.57
N SER A 353 -10.78 23.48 -30.45
CA SER A 353 -12.08 23.81 -31.06
C SER A 353 -12.04 23.70 -32.58
N ASN A 354 -10.91 24.11 -33.16
CA ASN A 354 -10.71 24.13 -34.61
C ASN A 354 -10.36 22.74 -35.14
N ASN A 355 -9.51 21.98 -34.43
CA ASN A 355 -9.15 20.62 -34.80
C ASN A 355 -8.73 19.80 -33.57
N LEU A 356 -9.56 18.85 -33.17
CA LEU A 356 -9.30 17.96 -32.03
C LEU A 356 -8.05 17.09 -32.20
N GLN A 357 -7.54 16.91 -33.43
CA GLN A 357 -6.28 16.20 -33.67
C GLN A 357 -5.05 16.93 -33.10
N THR A 358 -5.17 18.24 -32.86
CA THR A 358 -4.09 19.03 -32.25
C THR A 358 -3.79 18.60 -30.82
N ILE A 359 -4.65 17.78 -30.20
CA ILE A 359 -4.44 17.21 -28.86
C ILE A 359 -3.10 16.46 -28.75
N PHE A 360 -2.70 15.79 -29.83
CA PHE A 360 -1.43 15.09 -29.91
C PHE A 360 -0.24 16.05 -29.70
N LEU A 361 -0.32 17.30 -30.15
CA LEU A 361 0.75 18.28 -29.99
C LEU A 361 0.97 18.70 -28.53
N TYR A 362 -0.06 18.60 -27.68
CA TYR A 362 0.01 18.95 -26.27
C TYR A 362 0.34 17.75 -25.37
N LEU A 363 0.05 16.53 -25.83
CA LEU A 363 0.34 15.30 -25.08
C LEU A 363 1.64 14.61 -25.51
N LYS A 364 2.21 14.94 -26.67
CA LYS A 364 3.50 14.39 -27.10
C LYS A 364 4.62 14.72 -26.10
N VAL A 365 5.59 13.82 -26.03
CA VAL A 365 6.74 13.95 -25.13
C VAL A 365 8.04 13.92 -25.92
N ASP A 366 8.93 14.87 -25.64
CA ASP A 366 10.32 14.83 -26.10
C ASP A 366 11.13 13.99 -25.11
N PHE A 367 11.26 12.69 -25.42
CA PHE A 367 11.88 11.74 -24.49
C PHE A 367 13.38 12.01 -24.27
N ASP A 368 14.09 12.56 -25.26
CA ASP A 368 15.49 12.97 -25.09
C ASP A 368 15.61 14.11 -24.08
N GLN A 369 14.70 15.08 -24.15
CA GLN A 369 14.65 16.19 -23.20
C GLN A 369 14.27 15.70 -21.81
N MET A 370 13.28 14.81 -21.69
CA MET A 370 12.86 14.24 -20.40
C MET A 370 13.96 13.42 -19.75
N LEU A 371 14.74 12.68 -20.55
CA LEU A 371 15.94 12.00 -20.06
C LEU A 371 16.99 13.01 -19.53
N THR A 372 17.21 14.11 -20.26
CA THR A 372 18.14 15.16 -19.84
C THR A 372 17.70 15.80 -18.52
N ILE A 373 16.40 16.11 -18.37
CA ILE A 373 15.84 16.66 -17.14
C ILE A 373 15.99 15.66 -16.01
N ALA A 374 15.67 14.38 -16.23
CA ALA A 374 15.79 13.34 -15.22
C ALA A 374 17.23 13.19 -14.69
N ILE A 375 18.23 13.26 -15.58
CA ILE A 375 19.66 13.25 -15.22
C ILE A 375 20.01 14.48 -14.35
N LYS A 376 19.59 15.68 -14.75
CA LYS A 376 19.86 16.91 -13.99
C LYS A 376 19.19 16.88 -12.61
N THR A 377 17.92 16.50 -12.55
CA THR A 377 17.17 16.35 -11.30
C THR A 377 17.81 15.31 -10.37
N PHE A 378 18.27 14.18 -10.91
CA PHE A 378 19.02 13.21 -10.11
C PHE A 378 20.31 13.82 -9.56
N SER A 379 21.02 14.59 -10.38
CA SER A 379 22.29 15.22 -10.00
C SER A 379 22.12 16.17 -8.82
N GLU A 380 21.07 16.99 -8.84
CA GLU A 380 20.75 17.96 -7.78
C GLU A 380 20.17 17.28 -6.54
N SER A 381 19.42 16.19 -6.70
CA SER A 381 18.63 15.54 -5.64
C SER A 381 18.57 14.01 -5.77
N PRO A 382 19.70 13.30 -5.57
CA PRO A 382 19.79 11.87 -5.85
C PRO A 382 18.99 11.02 -4.85
N VAL A 383 19.01 11.38 -3.56
CA VAL A 383 18.31 10.61 -2.52
C VAL A 383 16.78 10.66 -2.70
N PRO A 384 16.14 11.83 -2.89
CA PRO A 384 14.71 11.87 -3.21
C PRO A 384 14.35 11.05 -4.45
N MET A 385 15.14 11.13 -5.52
CA MET A 385 14.88 10.37 -6.75
C MET A 385 15.10 8.85 -6.62
N LEU A 386 15.90 8.39 -5.66
CA LEU A 386 16.05 6.95 -5.38
C LEU A 386 14.94 6.47 -4.44
N VAL A 387 14.65 7.21 -3.37
CA VAL A 387 13.75 6.79 -2.29
C VAL A 387 12.27 6.85 -2.71
N GLN A 388 11.87 7.80 -3.55
CA GLN A 388 10.47 7.94 -3.99
C GLN A 388 9.94 6.75 -4.80
N TYR A 389 10.81 5.93 -5.38
CA TYR A 389 10.43 4.84 -6.31
C TYR A 389 10.85 3.47 -5.79
N VAL A 390 11.22 3.40 -4.52
CA VAL A 390 11.25 2.15 -3.79
C VAL A 390 9.80 1.83 -3.43
N CYS A 391 9.15 1.01 -4.26
CA CYS A 391 7.83 0.50 -3.91
C CYS A 391 8.00 -0.51 -2.79
N LEU A 392 7.40 -0.23 -1.64
CA LEU A 392 7.17 -1.25 -0.63
C LEU A 392 6.18 -2.23 -1.24
N ASP A 393 6.66 -3.42 -1.57
CA ASP A 393 5.76 -4.55 -1.75
C ASP A 393 5.18 -4.85 -0.37
N SER A 394 3.99 -4.33 -0.11
CA SER A 394 3.31 -4.51 1.15
C SER A 394 2.95 -5.98 1.43
N GLU A 395 2.94 -6.83 0.39
CA GLU A 395 2.64 -8.25 0.49
C GLU A 395 3.89 -9.09 0.79
N GLN A 396 5.07 -8.67 0.30
CA GLN A 396 6.35 -9.35 0.53
C GLN A 396 7.25 -8.68 1.58
N GLY A 397 6.90 -7.48 2.05
CA GLY A 397 7.72 -6.73 3.00
C GLY A 397 9.10 -6.36 2.44
N THR A 398 9.27 -6.48 1.13
CA THR A 398 10.49 -6.18 0.41
C THR A 398 10.35 -4.87 -0.33
N TYR A 399 11.49 -4.24 -0.53
CA TYR A 399 11.62 -3.11 -1.41
C TYR A 399 11.66 -3.66 -2.84
N MET A 400 10.57 -3.51 -3.59
CA MET A 400 10.63 -3.69 -5.04
C MET A 400 11.39 -2.49 -5.61
N ASN A 401 12.67 -2.73 -5.91
CA ASN A 401 13.40 -1.85 -6.81
C ASN A 401 12.83 -2.06 -8.21
N TRP A 402 12.63 -0.97 -8.94
CA TRP A 402 12.42 -1.08 -10.39
C TRP A 402 13.60 -1.84 -10.99
N ASP A 403 13.30 -2.76 -11.90
CA ASP A 403 14.31 -3.48 -12.65
C ASP A 403 15.26 -2.49 -13.32
N ASN A 404 16.56 -2.81 -13.36
CA ASN A 404 17.58 -2.03 -14.05
C ASN A 404 18.11 -2.80 -15.27
N ASP A 405 17.37 -3.83 -15.71
CA ASP A 405 17.78 -4.74 -16.77
C ASP A 405 17.70 -4.07 -18.15
N PHE A 406 18.38 -4.64 -19.13
CA PHE A 406 18.36 -4.16 -20.52
C PHE A 406 17.40 -5.01 -21.35
N ASP A 407 16.12 -4.89 -21.04
CA ASP A 407 15.07 -5.83 -21.46
C ASP A 407 14.37 -5.45 -22.77
N SER A 408 14.52 -4.21 -23.24
CA SER A 408 13.90 -3.74 -24.51
C SER A 408 14.87 -2.94 -25.40
N SER A 409 14.54 -2.82 -26.69
CA SER A 409 15.24 -1.92 -27.62
C SER A 409 15.22 -0.45 -27.15
N PHE A 410 14.12 -0.02 -26.52
CA PHE A 410 14.01 1.30 -25.88
C PHE A 410 15.02 1.47 -24.74
N SER A 411 15.09 0.50 -23.82
CA SER A 411 15.98 0.58 -22.66
C SER A 411 17.45 0.72 -23.06
N LYS A 412 17.86 -0.01 -24.12
CA LYS A 412 19.24 0.02 -24.63
C LYS A 412 19.55 1.37 -25.25
N TYR A 413 18.66 1.86 -26.13
CA TYR A 413 18.83 3.15 -26.78
C TYR A 413 18.93 4.31 -25.78
N TYR A 414 17.98 4.42 -24.85
CA TYR A 414 17.96 5.53 -23.91
C TYR A 414 19.05 5.42 -22.83
N HIS A 415 19.55 4.22 -22.56
CA HIS A 415 20.75 4.06 -21.75
C HIS A 415 21.99 4.67 -22.43
N GLU A 416 22.25 4.29 -23.68
CA GLU A 416 23.37 4.82 -24.46
C GLU A 416 23.24 6.34 -24.64
N LYS A 417 22.03 6.82 -24.90
CA LYS A 417 21.73 8.25 -24.98
C LYS A 417 22.01 8.98 -23.67
N GLY A 418 21.66 8.36 -22.54
CA GLY A 418 21.91 8.90 -21.21
C GLY A 418 23.40 9.03 -20.90
N ILE A 419 24.20 8.03 -21.30
CA ILE A 419 25.67 8.11 -21.19
C ILE A 419 26.19 9.32 -21.98
N GLN A 420 25.77 9.48 -23.24
CA GLN A 420 26.19 10.63 -24.07
C GLN A 420 25.82 11.97 -23.43
N ILE A 421 24.62 12.07 -22.84
CA ILE A 421 24.16 13.29 -22.17
C ILE A 421 25.03 13.57 -20.93
N VAL A 422 25.30 12.56 -20.10
CA VAL A 422 26.15 12.72 -18.90
C VAL A 422 27.57 13.13 -19.26
N GLU A 423 28.16 12.54 -20.31
CA GLU A 423 29.48 12.95 -20.80
C GLU A 423 29.48 14.42 -21.23
N SER A 424 28.44 14.84 -21.97
CA SER A 424 28.30 16.23 -22.44
C SER A 424 28.05 17.25 -21.34
N LEU A 425 27.48 16.83 -20.20
CA LEU A 425 27.13 17.67 -19.06
C LEU A 425 28.07 17.45 -17.86
N SER A 426 29.20 16.77 -18.05
CA SER A 426 30.08 16.34 -16.94
C SER A 426 30.53 17.48 -16.02
N ASP A 427 30.66 18.71 -16.53
CA ASP A 427 31.01 19.89 -15.75
C ASP A 427 29.83 20.53 -14.97
N GLU A 428 28.58 20.14 -15.29
CA GLU A 428 27.35 20.66 -14.68
C GLU A 428 26.74 19.72 -13.63
N LEU A 429 27.22 18.47 -13.53
CA LEU A 429 26.60 17.43 -12.71
C LEU A 429 27.33 17.23 -11.38
N ASP A 430 26.66 17.55 -10.27
CA ASP A 430 27.18 17.33 -8.91
C ASP A 430 27.19 15.85 -8.50
N ASN A 431 26.20 15.08 -8.96
CA ASN A 431 26.09 13.63 -8.74
C ASN A 431 25.79 12.90 -10.06
N VAL A 432 26.37 11.71 -10.24
CA VAL A 432 26.21 10.90 -11.45
C VAL A 432 25.47 9.61 -11.12
N TYR A 433 24.42 9.31 -11.90
CA TYR A 433 23.68 8.05 -11.78
C TYR A 433 24.46 6.92 -12.45
N HIS A 434 24.57 5.76 -11.79
CA HIS A 434 25.31 4.61 -12.31
C HIS A 434 24.41 3.43 -12.74
N GLY A 435 23.08 3.61 -12.72
CA GLY A 435 22.12 2.60 -13.17
C GLY A 435 21.66 2.81 -14.61
N ASN A 436 20.57 2.15 -14.99
CA ASN A 436 20.02 2.28 -16.33
C ASN A 436 19.25 3.61 -16.50
N TYR A 437 19.79 4.53 -17.29
CA TYR A 437 19.20 5.84 -17.57
C TYR A 437 17.78 5.80 -18.18
N TYR A 438 17.39 4.72 -18.85
CA TYR A 438 16.01 4.54 -19.30
C TYR A 438 15.04 4.54 -18.11
N TYR A 439 15.32 3.74 -17.08
CA TYR A 439 14.48 3.70 -15.89
C TYR A 439 14.53 4.98 -15.06
N LEU A 440 15.66 5.70 -15.09
CA LEU A 440 15.73 7.04 -14.50
C LEU A 440 14.75 8.00 -15.19
N MET A 441 14.69 7.97 -16.53
CA MET A 441 13.71 8.73 -17.31
C MET A 441 12.27 8.29 -17.01
N LEU A 442 12.00 6.98 -16.98
CA LEU A 442 10.65 6.47 -16.69
C LEU A 442 10.15 6.90 -15.29
N ARG A 443 11.02 6.88 -14.27
CA ARG A 443 10.70 7.37 -12.92
C ARG A 443 10.28 8.83 -12.97
N HIS A 444 11.06 9.67 -13.64
CA HIS A 444 10.71 11.08 -13.83
C HIS A 444 9.37 11.25 -14.58
N LEU A 445 9.16 10.49 -15.66
CA LEU A 445 7.92 10.53 -16.45
C LEU A 445 6.69 10.13 -15.63
N SER A 446 6.79 9.12 -14.76
CA SER A 446 5.64 8.65 -13.97
C SER A 446 4.97 9.75 -13.14
N THR A 447 5.74 10.76 -12.72
CA THR A 447 5.23 11.92 -11.96
C THR A 447 4.69 13.05 -12.82
N THR A 448 5.23 13.22 -14.03
CA THR A 448 4.91 14.35 -14.92
C THR A 448 3.81 14.02 -15.93
N PHE A 449 3.77 12.78 -16.41
CA PHE A 449 2.91 12.34 -17.48
C PHE A 449 1.44 12.33 -17.05
N THR A 450 1.10 11.60 -15.98
CA THR A 450 -0.28 11.53 -15.43
C THR A 450 -0.84 12.90 -15.04
N PHE A 451 0.02 13.77 -14.50
CA PHE A 451 -0.35 15.13 -14.13
C PHE A 451 -0.72 15.99 -15.35
N SER A 452 0.08 15.91 -16.42
CA SER A 452 -0.16 16.63 -17.68
C SER A 452 -1.49 16.21 -18.32
N GLY A 453 -1.74 14.90 -18.40
CA GLY A 453 -3.01 14.37 -18.91
C GLY A 453 -4.21 14.79 -18.06
N SER A 454 -4.05 14.86 -16.75
CA SER A 454 -5.12 15.30 -15.83
C SER A 454 -5.43 16.79 -15.96
N ILE A 455 -4.42 17.65 -16.14
CA ILE A 455 -4.63 19.09 -16.39
C ILE A 455 -5.37 19.30 -17.70
N ILE A 456 -4.90 18.65 -18.76
CA ILE A 456 -5.51 18.74 -20.08
C ILE A 456 -6.95 18.23 -19.97
N ALA A 457 -7.20 17.03 -19.45
CA ALA A 457 -8.54 16.47 -19.28
C ALA A 457 -9.48 17.36 -18.45
N THR A 458 -9.00 17.98 -17.37
CA THR A 458 -9.82 18.88 -16.53
C THR A 458 -10.19 20.17 -17.28
N THR A 459 -9.29 20.67 -18.11
CA THR A 459 -9.50 21.84 -18.96
C THR A 459 -10.41 21.49 -20.14
N PHE A 460 -10.26 20.28 -20.68
CA PHE A 460 -10.94 19.76 -21.87
C PHE A 460 -12.37 19.31 -21.60
N LYS A 461 -12.60 18.65 -20.46
CA LYS A 461 -13.92 18.12 -20.08
C LYS A 461 -14.97 19.23 -19.87
N LYS A 462 -14.55 20.43 -19.46
CA LYS A 462 -15.42 21.61 -19.37
C LYS A 462 -15.77 22.23 -20.72
N PHE A 463 -15.04 21.86 -21.78
CA PHE A 463 -15.09 22.54 -23.07
C PHE A 463 -15.96 21.81 -24.10
N LEU A 464 -15.99 20.47 -24.08
CA LEU A 464 -16.62 19.68 -25.13
C LEU A 464 -18.02 19.13 -24.79
N ASP A 465 -18.57 19.39 -23.59
CA ASP A 465 -19.89 18.88 -23.15
C ASP A 465 -20.16 17.42 -23.62
N ASP A 466 -19.22 16.51 -23.35
CA ASP A 466 -19.28 15.07 -23.69
C ASP A 466 -19.28 14.71 -25.21
N ASN A 467 -18.68 15.53 -26.09
CA ASN A 467 -18.57 15.26 -27.54
C ASN A 467 -17.28 14.53 -28.02
N LEU A 468 -16.36 14.15 -27.13
CA LEU A 468 -15.07 13.58 -27.54
C LEU A 468 -15.24 12.17 -28.12
N GLU A 469 -16.04 11.35 -27.44
CA GLU A 469 -16.38 9.99 -27.80
C GLU A 469 -17.08 9.95 -29.15
N GLU A 470 -18.04 10.86 -29.35
CA GLU A 470 -18.74 11.03 -30.62
C GLU A 470 -17.80 11.44 -31.76
N TYR A 471 -16.88 12.38 -31.50
CA TYR A 471 -15.90 12.81 -32.49
C TYR A 471 -14.96 11.68 -32.92
N ILE A 472 -14.42 10.92 -31.96
CA ILE A 472 -13.52 9.80 -32.23
C ILE A 472 -14.25 8.74 -33.07
N CYS A 473 -15.45 8.34 -32.64
CA CYS A 473 -16.24 7.34 -33.36
C CYS A 473 -16.57 7.78 -34.79
N LYS A 474 -17.05 9.02 -34.98
CA LYS A 474 -17.48 9.52 -36.30
C LYS A 474 -16.33 9.77 -37.27
N ASN A 475 -15.20 10.30 -36.80
CA ASN A 475 -14.13 10.79 -37.69
C ASN A 475 -12.94 9.84 -37.82
N PHE A 476 -12.80 8.85 -36.93
CA PHE A 476 -11.66 7.93 -36.95
C PHE A 476 -12.06 6.46 -37.04
N LEU A 477 -13.22 6.08 -36.51
CA LEU A 477 -13.64 4.67 -36.45
C LEU A 477 -14.72 4.33 -37.49
N GLU A 478 -15.37 5.32 -38.09
CA GLU A 478 -16.50 5.17 -39.03
C GLU A 478 -17.70 4.35 -38.48
N GLU A 479 -17.79 4.19 -37.16
CA GLU A 479 -18.82 3.39 -36.46
C GLU A 479 -19.88 4.31 -35.81
N THR A 480 -21.17 3.97 -35.88
CA THR A 480 -22.23 4.94 -35.54
C THR A 480 -23.16 4.63 -34.36
N ASP A 481 -23.32 3.40 -33.83
CA ASP A 481 -24.42 3.15 -32.86
C ASP A 481 -24.18 2.24 -31.62
N LEU A 482 -23.09 1.48 -31.48
CA LEU A 482 -22.95 0.54 -30.33
C LEU A 482 -21.77 0.81 -29.37
N VAL A 483 -20.72 1.48 -29.83
CA VAL A 483 -19.49 1.71 -29.03
C VAL A 483 -19.63 2.93 -28.10
N PHE A 484 -20.51 3.88 -28.42
CA PHE A 484 -20.60 5.19 -27.75
C PHE A 484 -21.20 5.17 -26.33
N GLN A 485 -21.91 4.11 -25.96
CA GLN A 485 -22.65 4.08 -24.68
C GLN A 485 -21.78 3.70 -23.49
N ASN A 486 -20.51 3.33 -23.72
CA ASN A 486 -19.62 2.85 -22.69
C ASN A 486 -18.15 3.19 -23.00
N ASP A 487 -17.63 4.23 -22.33
CA ASP A 487 -16.24 4.70 -22.47
C ASP A 487 -15.20 3.58 -22.33
N TYR A 488 -15.46 2.59 -21.47
CA TYR A 488 -14.56 1.45 -21.31
C TYR A 488 -14.49 0.60 -22.58
N VAL A 489 -15.64 0.35 -23.21
CA VAL A 489 -15.71 -0.38 -24.49
C VAL A 489 -15.02 0.41 -25.59
N LEU A 490 -15.21 1.73 -25.64
CA LEU A 490 -14.51 2.61 -26.57
C LEU A 490 -12.99 2.57 -26.37
N CYS A 491 -12.49 2.64 -25.14
CA CYS A 491 -11.07 2.49 -24.84
C CYS A 491 -10.52 1.13 -25.31
N CYS A 492 -11.22 0.03 -25.00
CA CYS A 492 -10.82 -1.31 -25.47
C CYS A 492 -10.77 -1.37 -27.00
N TYR A 493 -11.74 -0.77 -27.68
CA TYR A 493 -11.79 -0.74 -29.14
C TYR A 493 -10.64 0.09 -29.73
N LEU A 494 -10.36 1.27 -29.17
CA LEU A 494 -9.22 2.10 -29.59
C LEU A 494 -7.88 1.39 -29.44
N ILE A 495 -7.70 0.61 -28.36
CA ILE A 495 -6.49 -0.22 -28.18
C ILE A 495 -6.36 -1.23 -29.32
N ILE A 496 -7.45 -1.88 -29.72
CA ILE A 496 -7.45 -2.84 -30.84
C ILE A 496 -7.11 -2.13 -32.16
N CYS A 497 -7.69 -0.96 -32.42
CA CYS A 497 -7.36 -0.16 -33.62
C CYS A 497 -5.89 0.25 -33.66
N ILE A 498 -5.33 0.67 -32.52
CA ILE A 498 -3.90 0.99 -32.40
C ILE A 498 -3.04 -0.25 -32.69
N GLU A 499 -3.38 -1.40 -32.10
CA GLU A 499 -2.70 -2.67 -32.35
C GLU A 499 -2.74 -3.07 -33.83
N GLN A 500 -3.88 -2.87 -34.51
CA GLN A 500 -4.00 -3.13 -35.93
C GLN A 500 -3.11 -2.20 -36.77
N LEU A 501 -3.10 -0.90 -36.49
CA LEU A 501 -2.24 0.06 -37.19
C LEU A 501 -0.75 -0.25 -37.01
N ILE A 502 -0.35 -0.72 -35.82
CA ILE A 502 1.03 -1.20 -35.57
C ILE A 502 1.35 -2.38 -36.48
N CYS A 503 0.43 -3.34 -36.65
CA CYS A 503 0.63 -4.46 -37.57
C CYS A 503 0.75 -3.98 -39.02
N GLU A 504 -0.12 -3.09 -39.47
CA GLU A 504 -0.08 -2.53 -40.83
C GLU A 504 1.27 -1.83 -41.10
N GLN A 505 1.77 -1.05 -40.14
CA GLN A 505 3.08 -0.40 -40.25
C GLN A 505 4.24 -1.40 -40.26
N ILE A 506 4.15 -2.49 -39.47
CA ILE A 506 5.13 -3.59 -39.50
C ILE A 506 5.17 -4.28 -40.85
N GLU A 507 4.01 -4.54 -41.43
CA GLU A 507 3.89 -5.16 -42.75
C GLU A 507 4.41 -4.22 -43.85
N ASN A 508 4.19 -2.91 -43.72
CA ASN A 508 4.73 -1.89 -44.64
C ASN A 508 6.27 -1.84 -44.66
N ILE A 509 6.93 -2.16 -43.53
CA ILE A 509 8.39 -2.33 -43.47
C ILE A 509 8.84 -3.76 -43.77
N GLN A 510 7.96 -4.59 -44.34
CA GLN A 510 8.20 -5.97 -44.79
C GLN A 510 8.57 -6.95 -43.67
N LEU A 511 8.17 -6.65 -42.43
CA LEU A 511 8.27 -7.57 -41.31
C LEU A 511 6.91 -8.26 -41.06
N LYS A 512 6.95 -9.43 -40.43
CA LYS A 512 5.73 -10.17 -40.09
C LYS A 512 5.18 -9.70 -38.74
N CYS A 513 3.92 -9.27 -38.68
CA CYS A 513 3.32 -8.89 -37.41
C CYS A 513 3.24 -10.08 -36.44
N ASN A 514 3.69 -9.86 -35.20
CA ASN A 514 3.55 -10.82 -34.11
C ASN A 514 2.32 -10.51 -33.25
N PHE A 515 1.19 -11.13 -33.59
CA PHE A 515 -0.07 -10.96 -32.84
C PHE A 515 -0.01 -11.49 -31.39
N GLN A 516 0.95 -12.34 -31.05
CA GLN A 516 1.10 -12.88 -29.69
C GLN A 516 1.90 -11.95 -28.78
N ASN A 517 2.69 -11.03 -29.35
CA ASN A 517 3.50 -10.08 -28.62
C ASN A 517 3.53 -8.73 -29.35
N MET A 518 2.51 -7.90 -29.09
CA MET A 518 2.37 -6.59 -29.71
C MET A 518 3.45 -5.60 -29.28
N SER A 519 4.03 -5.73 -28.09
CA SER A 519 5.11 -4.85 -27.64
C SER A 519 6.37 -5.05 -28.48
N ALA A 520 6.68 -6.29 -28.86
CA ALA A 520 7.80 -6.60 -29.75
C ALA A 520 7.65 -5.99 -31.16
N ASN A 521 6.41 -5.85 -31.66
CA ASN A 521 6.15 -5.16 -32.92
C ASN A 521 6.51 -3.67 -32.82
N ILE A 522 6.17 -3.02 -31.71
CA ILE A 522 6.55 -1.62 -31.50
C ILE A 522 8.07 -1.47 -31.38
N GLU A 523 8.75 -2.39 -30.69
CA GLU A 523 10.21 -2.38 -30.60
C GLU A 523 10.87 -2.50 -31.98
N ASN A 524 10.34 -3.35 -32.86
CA ASN A 524 10.82 -3.45 -34.24
C ASN A 524 10.62 -2.16 -35.05
N LEU A 525 9.46 -1.50 -34.91
CA LEU A 525 9.20 -0.20 -35.54
C LEU A 525 10.13 0.89 -35.00
N PHE A 526 10.38 0.88 -33.70
CA PHE A 526 11.34 1.77 -33.05
C PHE A 526 12.75 1.54 -33.61
N ASP A 527 13.22 0.30 -33.68
CA ASP A 527 14.56 -0.01 -34.20
C ASP A 527 14.73 0.42 -35.66
N TYR A 528 13.68 0.29 -36.47
CA TYR A 528 13.65 0.75 -37.86
C TYR A 528 13.73 2.28 -37.97
N CYS A 529 13.09 3.00 -37.04
CA CYS A 529 12.95 4.47 -37.08
C CYS A 529 13.77 5.24 -36.03
N LYS A 530 14.69 4.60 -35.31
CA LYS A 530 15.39 5.19 -34.14
C LYS A 530 16.17 6.47 -34.44
N ASP A 531 16.60 6.66 -35.68
CA ASP A 531 17.32 7.86 -36.14
C ASP A 531 16.37 9.03 -36.48
N ASN A 532 15.07 8.76 -36.67
CA ASN A 532 14.05 9.77 -36.85
C ASN A 532 13.42 10.12 -35.50
N LYS A 533 13.82 11.27 -34.93
CA LYS A 533 13.33 11.75 -33.64
C LYS A 533 11.80 11.71 -33.51
N LEU A 534 11.06 12.17 -34.51
CA LEU A 534 9.59 12.21 -34.42
C LEU A 534 8.99 10.81 -34.33
N SER A 535 9.39 9.91 -35.23
CA SER A 535 8.88 8.53 -35.25
C SER A 535 9.29 7.77 -34.00
N ARG A 536 10.55 7.94 -33.57
CA ARG A 536 11.08 7.37 -32.33
C ARG A 536 10.26 7.80 -31.10
N ASP A 537 10.04 9.10 -30.94
CA ASP A 537 9.30 9.64 -29.81
C ASP A 537 7.82 9.18 -29.84
N ILE A 538 7.22 9.02 -31.04
CA ILE A 538 5.86 8.47 -31.19
C ILE A 538 5.80 7.01 -30.77
N TYR A 539 6.71 6.16 -31.24
CA TYR A 539 6.71 4.74 -30.85
C TYR A 539 7.00 4.56 -29.36
N MET A 540 7.90 5.38 -28.79
CA MET A 540 8.14 5.40 -27.34
C MET A 540 6.89 5.86 -26.57
N PHE A 541 6.17 6.86 -27.08
CA PHE A 541 4.90 7.31 -26.49
C PHE A 541 3.85 6.20 -26.50
N VAL A 542 3.64 5.52 -27.63
CA VAL A 542 2.69 4.40 -27.73
C VAL A 542 3.11 3.24 -26.81
N TYR A 543 4.40 2.90 -26.78
CA TYR A 543 4.93 1.87 -25.88
C TYR A 543 4.67 2.22 -24.41
N TYR A 544 4.97 3.44 -24.01
CA TYR A 544 4.79 3.94 -22.64
C TYR A 544 3.32 3.94 -22.19
N VAL A 545 2.40 4.33 -23.10
CA VAL A 545 0.97 4.36 -22.82
C VAL A 545 0.38 2.96 -22.72
N LEU A 546 0.74 2.05 -23.63
CA LEU A 546 0.07 0.76 -23.76
C LEU A 546 0.75 -0.40 -23.02
N TYR A 547 2.07 -0.52 -23.07
CA TYR A 547 2.78 -1.78 -22.75
C TYR A 547 3.84 -1.67 -21.66
N GLU A 548 4.48 -0.50 -21.49
CA GLU A 548 5.53 -0.32 -20.49
C GLU A 548 4.97 -0.57 -19.09
N ARG A 549 5.53 -1.55 -18.38
CA ARG A 549 5.10 -1.99 -17.05
C ARG A 549 5.15 -0.85 -16.04
N TYR A 550 6.17 0.00 -16.15
CA TYR A 550 6.37 1.16 -15.29
C TYR A 550 5.77 2.46 -15.86
N GLY A 551 5.05 2.35 -16.99
CA GLY A 551 4.31 3.43 -17.64
C GLY A 551 2.83 3.40 -17.27
N LEU A 552 1.96 3.84 -18.18
CA LEU A 552 0.51 3.82 -17.94
C LEU A 552 -0.07 2.40 -18.06
N ASN A 553 0.57 1.54 -18.86
CA ASN A 553 0.24 0.12 -19.05
C ASN A 553 -1.27 -0.10 -19.33
N TYR A 554 -1.85 0.76 -20.17
CA TYR A 554 -3.29 0.77 -20.41
C TYR A 554 -3.79 -0.51 -21.07
N ARG A 555 -3.00 -1.12 -21.96
CA ARG A 555 -3.39 -2.40 -22.57
C ARG A 555 -3.70 -3.42 -21.46
N ASN A 556 -2.76 -3.65 -20.54
CA ASN A 556 -2.95 -4.62 -19.47
C ASN A 556 -4.13 -4.24 -18.56
N ASN A 557 -4.20 -2.98 -18.14
CA ASN A 557 -5.26 -2.50 -17.24
C ASN A 557 -6.66 -2.61 -17.83
N PHE A 558 -6.86 -2.31 -19.12
CA PHE A 558 -8.15 -2.49 -19.78
C PHE A 558 -8.46 -3.96 -20.02
N MET A 559 -7.53 -4.78 -20.54
CA MET A 559 -7.87 -6.17 -20.90
C MET A 559 -8.09 -7.08 -19.68
N HIS A 560 -7.52 -6.74 -18.51
CA HIS A 560 -7.77 -7.44 -17.25
C HIS A 560 -8.96 -6.88 -16.45
N GLY A 561 -9.65 -5.84 -16.94
CA GLY A 561 -10.84 -5.29 -16.28
C GLY A 561 -10.56 -4.35 -15.11
N ASN A 562 -9.31 -3.91 -14.91
CA ASN A 562 -8.95 -3.04 -13.78
C ASN A 562 -9.69 -1.69 -13.81
N PHE A 563 -10.08 -1.22 -15.01
CA PHE A 563 -10.79 0.04 -15.21
C PHE A 563 -12.30 -0.07 -15.39
N ILE A 564 -12.89 -1.27 -15.31
CA ILE A 564 -14.33 -1.47 -15.57
C ILE A 564 -15.24 -0.72 -14.58
N HIS A 565 -14.75 -0.45 -13.38
CA HIS A 565 -15.47 0.27 -12.32
C HIS A 565 -15.19 1.78 -12.32
N LYS A 566 -14.29 2.27 -13.16
CA LYS A 566 -13.88 3.68 -13.17
C LYS A 566 -14.97 4.52 -13.84
N LYS A 567 -15.52 5.49 -13.09
CA LYS A 567 -16.64 6.34 -13.55
C LYS A 567 -16.27 7.39 -14.61
N ASN A 568 -14.98 7.67 -14.79
CA ASN A 568 -14.50 8.70 -15.69
C ASN A 568 -13.20 8.24 -16.35
N LEU A 569 -13.26 7.99 -17.66
CA LEU A 569 -12.14 7.51 -18.48
C LEU A 569 -11.59 8.59 -19.43
N THR A 570 -11.92 9.87 -19.22
CA THR A 570 -11.51 10.95 -20.14
C THR A 570 -10.00 11.03 -20.33
N VAL A 571 -9.20 10.83 -19.28
CA VAL A 571 -7.72 10.85 -19.39
C VAL A 571 -7.24 9.69 -20.25
N GLU A 572 -7.74 8.48 -20.00
CA GLU A 572 -7.41 7.28 -20.75
C GLU A 572 -7.77 7.45 -22.24
N LEU A 573 -8.98 7.95 -22.53
CA LEU A 573 -9.46 8.23 -23.87
C LEU A 573 -8.54 9.22 -24.60
N LEU A 574 -8.10 10.29 -23.94
CA LEU A 574 -7.22 11.30 -24.55
C LEU A 574 -5.85 10.73 -24.93
N TYR A 575 -5.26 9.90 -24.07
CA TYR A 575 -3.98 9.25 -24.37
C TYR A 575 -4.10 8.24 -25.50
N LEU A 576 -5.11 7.36 -25.46
CA LEU A 576 -5.36 6.40 -26.53
C LEU A 576 -5.63 7.10 -27.86
N PHE A 577 -6.43 8.16 -27.85
CA PHE A 577 -6.70 8.95 -29.05
C PHE A 577 -5.43 9.66 -29.58
N SER A 578 -4.58 10.16 -28.68
CA SER A 578 -3.29 10.74 -29.08
C SER A 578 -2.33 9.70 -29.66
N CYS A 579 -2.31 8.48 -29.13
CA CYS A 579 -1.54 7.37 -29.72
C CYS A 579 -2.02 7.08 -31.14
N LEU A 580 -3.33 7.02 -31.35
CA LEU A 580 -3.94 6.80 -32.66
C LEU A 580 -3.50 7.87 -33.67
N ILE A 581 -3.63 9.15 -33.32
CA ILE A 581 -3.18 10.27 -34.18
C ILE A 581 -1.68 10.18 -34.47
N GLY A 582 -0.85 9.92 -33.44
CA GLY A 582 0.60 9.79 -33.60
C GLY A 582 0.98 8.70 -34.60
N LEU A 583 0.33 7.54 -34.55
CA LEU A 583 0.59 6.45 -35.48
C LEU A 583 0.20 6.83 -36.92
N PHE A 584 -0.94 7.49 -37.14
CA PHE A 584 -1.29 8.01 -38.47
C PHE A 584 -0.23 8.98 -39.02
N VAL A 585 0.28 9.89 -38.18
CA VAL A 585 1.33 10.86 -38.58
C VAL A 585 2.62 10.18 -39.04
N VAL A 586 2.98 9.04 -38.44
CA VAL A 586 4.16 8.27 -38.85
C VAL A 586 3.86 7.43 -40.11
N GLY A 587 2.70 6.79 -40.18
CA GLY A 587 2.27 6.00 -41.33
C GLY A 587 2.27 6.80 -42.64
N ASP A 588 1.72 8.02 -42.64
CA ASP A 588 1.66 8.91 -43.80
C ASP A 588 3.05 9.37 -44.32
N LYS A 589 4.09 9.29 -43.48
CA LYS A 589 5.46 9.69 -43.84
C LYS A 589 6.26 8.53 -44.43
N ASP A 590 6.01 7.31 -43.98
CA ASP A 590 6.71 6.14 -44.48
C ASP A 590 6.18 5.71 -45.86
N GLU A 591 4.91 5.99 -46.18
CA GLU A 591 4.37 5.90 -47.55
C GLU A 591 5.03 6.87 -48.55
N LYS A 592 5.61 8.00 -48.09
CA LYS A 592 6.28 8.99 -48.96
C LYS A 592 7.77 8.72 -49.17
N LYS A 593 8.32 7.68 -48.53
CA LYS A 593 9.73 7.26 -48.67
C LYS A 593 9.92 6.01 -49.56
N ASN A 594 8.84 5.30 -49.86
CA ASN A 594 8.76 4.28 -50.91
C ASN A 594 8.23 4.90 -52.22
#